data_AF-A0A2M7RRA0-F1
#
_entry.id   AF-A0A2M7RRA0-F1
#
_cell.length_a   1.000
_cell.length_b   1.000
_cell.length_c   1.000
_cell.angle_alpha   90.00
_cell.angle_beta   90.00
_cell.angle_gamma   90.00
#
_symmetry.space_group_name_H-M   'P 1'
#
loop_
_entity.id
_entity.type
_entity.pdbx_description
1 polymer ?
#
loop_
_entity_poly.entity_id
_entity_poly.type
_entity_poly.pdbx_seq_one_letter_code
_entity_poly.pdbx_strand_id
1 'polypeptide(L)'
;MSIQNISSPPEGYTTDEKRTSVHISESKSDKTGDIKASASITTYLTPNMDKNIIVNQIAGKKYSLVSSYLKTVENVAGFKITKNKVLPFIGNNLPANRQNITLNVLTY
;
A
#
# COMPACT_ATOMS: atom_id res chain seq x y z
N MET A 1 -8.47 14.95 20.86
CA MET A 1 -8.04 13.84 19.98
C MET A 1 -7.56 12.72 20.88
N SER A 2 -8.22 11.58 20.88
CA SER A 2 -7.84 10.44 21.71
C SER A 2 -6.67 9.72 21.05
N ILE A 3 -5.54 9.61 21.74
CA ILE A 3 -4.40 8.82 21.29
C ILE A 3 -4.81 7.35 21.47
N GLN A 4 -5.13 6.66 20.37
CA GLN A 4 -5.37 5.22 20.41
C GLN A 4 -4.03 4.51 20.54
N ASN A 5 -3.90 3.66 21.56
CA ASN A 5 -2.78 2.71 21.66
C ASN A 5 -3.04 1.57 20.67
N ILE A 6 -2.59 1.75 19.43
CA ILE A 6 -2.73 0.74 18.38
C ILE A 6 -1.51 -0.19 18.48
N SER A 7 -1.66 -1.36 19.12
CA SER A 7 -0.59 -2.36 19.17
C SER A 7 -0.36 -3.05 17.82
N SER A 8 -1.35 -3.00 16.93
CA SER A 8 -1.33 -3.59 15.59
C SER A 8 -2.32 -2.89 14.66
N PRO A 9 -2.02 -2.75 13.35
CA PRO A 9 -2.96 -2.18 12.38
C PRO A 9 -4.33 -2.87 12.41
N PRO A 10 -5.44 -2.14 12.16
CA PRO A 10 -6.74 -2.74 11.90
C PRO A 10 -6.70 -3.73 10.74
N GLU A 11 -7.62 -4.68 10.72
CA GLU A 11 -7.75 -5.63 9.60
C GLU A 11 -7.89 -4.89 8.26
N GLY A 12 -7.20 -5.37 7.25
CA GLY A 12 -7.20 -4.75 5.92
C GLY A 12 -6.26 -3.55 5.78
N TYR A 13 -5.42 -3.23 6.77
CA TYR A 13 -4.41 -2.18 6.70
C TYR A 13 -3.01 -2.67 7.13
N THR A 14 -1.98 -1.98 6.65
CA THR A 14 -0.57 -2.12 7.05
C THR A 14 0.03 -0.75 7.37
N THR A 15 1.12 -0.71 8.13
CA THR A 15 1.86 0.53 8.40
C THR A 15 2.70 0.95 7.20
N ASP A 16 2.72 2.24 6.89
CA ASP A 16 3.67 2.83 5.95
C ASP A 16 5.01 3.10 6.67
N GLU A 17 5.94 2.16 6.53
CA GLU A 17 7.28 2.24 7.14
C GLU A 17 8.04 3.51 6.74
N LYS A 18 7.83 4.02 5.52
CA LYS A 18 8.55 5.21 5.02
C LYS A 18 8.05 6.50 5.65
N ARG A 19 6.83 6.50 6.18
CA ARG A 19 6.19 7.65 6.83
C ARG A 19 6.02 7.45 8.33
N THR A 20 6.54 6.34 8.88
CA THR A 20 6.53 6.08 10.31
C THR A 20 7.64 6.89 10.98
N SER A 21 7.30 7.61 12.04
CA SER A 21 8.25 8.35 12.87
C SER A 21 8.19 7.89 14.32
N VAL A 22 9.37 7.80 14.93
CA VAL A 22 9.53 7.46 16.34
C VAL A 22 10.17 8.64 17.04
N HIS A 23 9.54 9.11 18.10
CA HIS A 23 10.04 10.20 18.93
C HIS A 23 10.26 9.69 20.35
N ILE A 24 11.45 9.89 20.88
CA ILE A 24 11.79 9.54 22.27
C ILE A 24 11.87 10.85 23.05
N SER A 25 10.95 11.04 23.99
CA SER A 25 10.71 12.34 24.64
C SER A 25 11.45 12.51 25.97
N GLU A 26 11.74 11.44 26.69
CA GLU A 26 12.58 11.49 27.90
C GLU A 26 13.37 10.19 28.04
N SER A 27 14.61 10.29 28.53
CA SER A 27 15.38 9.16 29.05
C SER A 27 16.00 9.60 30.37
N LYS A 28 15.56 9.01 31.49
CA LYS A 28 16.15 9.23 32.82
C LYS A 28 16.71 7.92 33.33
N SER A 29 18.01 7.90 33.62
CA SER A 29 18.60 6.84 34.42
C SER A 29 18.16 7.03 35.87
N ASP A 30 17.64 5.99 36.49
CA ASP A 30 17.48 5.98 37.94
C ASP A 30 18.82 5.63 38.63
N LYS A 31 18.79 5.60 39.96
CA LYS A 31 19.97 5.38 40.82
C LYS A 31 20.49 3.94 40.75
N THR A 32 19.73 3.00 40.19
CA THR A 32 20.15 1.61 39.95
C THR A 32 20.77 1.42 38.56
N GLY A 33 20.74 2.46 37.73
CA GLY A 33 21.25 2.44 36.36
C GLY A 33 20.18 2.05 35.33
N ASP A 34 18.93 1.88 35.75
CA ASP A 34 17.84 1.54 34.84
C ASP A 34 17.37 2.81 34.13
N ILE A 35 17.27 2.74 32.81
CA ILE A 35 16.86 3.87 31.98
C ILE A 35 15.36 3.77 31.74
N LYS A 36 14.61 4.72 32.29
CA LYS A 36 13.20 4.93 31.93
C LYS A 36 13.13 5.87 30.74
N ALA A 37 12.59 5.37 29.64
CA ALA A 37 12.35 6.17 28.45
C ALA A 37 10.89 6.16 28.01
N SER A 38 10.42 7.30 27.52
CA SER A 38 9.10 7.45 26.89
C SER A 38 9.27 7.56 25.39
N ALA A 39 8.59 6.70 24.64
CA ALA A 39 8.58 6.72 23.18
C ALA A 39 7.16 6.96 22.66
N SER A 40 7.04 7.72 21.58
CA SER A 40 5.82 7.96 20.82
C SER A 40 6.06 7.55 19.37
N ILE A 41 5.17 6.73 18.83
CA ILE A 41 5.23 6.26 17.44
C ILE A 41 4.07 6.89 16.69
N THR A 42 4.36 7.58 15.59
CA THR A 42 3.35 8.07 14.64
C THR A 42 3.52 7.30 13.35
N THR A 43 2.49 6.59 12.92
CA THR A 43 2.48 5.84 11.65
C THR A 43 1.26 6.23 10.82
N TYR A 44 1.40 6.10 9.51
CA TYR A 44 0.27 6.15 8.58
C TYR A 44 -0.15 4.73 8.24
N LEU A 45 -1.45 4.50 8.11
CA LEU A 45 -2.01 3.23 7.69
C LEU A 45 -2.27 3.28 6.19
N THR A 46 -1.88 2.23 5.48
CA THR A 46 -2.19 2.02 4.07
C THR A 46 -3.02 0.76 3.93
N PRO A 47 -4.06 0.75 3.08
CA PRO A 47 -4.87 -0.44 2.86
C PRO A 47 -4.03 -1.60 2.33
N ASN A 48 -4.28 -2.82 2.83
CA ASN A 48 -3.69 -4.05 2.33
C ASN A 48 -4.25 -4.33 0.94
N MET A 49 -3.45 -4.03 -0.07
CA MET A 49 -3.78 -4.28 -1.45
C MET A 49 -2.78 -5.24 -2.07
N ASP A 50 -3.22 -6.48 -2.30
CA ASP A 50 -2.41 -7.44 -3.04
C ASP A 50 -2.47 -7.14 -4.54
N LYS A 51 -1.46 -6.42 -5.00
CA LYS A 51 -1.29 -6.07 -6.43
C LYS A 51 -1.22 -7.32 -7.31
N ASN A 52 -0.73 -8.46 -6.81
CA ASN A 52 -0.65 -9.69 -7.60
C ASN A 52 -2.04 -10.27 -7.86
N ILE A 53 -2.93 -10.23 -6.87
CA ILE A 53 -4.34 -10.64 -7.04
C ILE A 53 -5.00 -9.76 -8.10
N ILE A 54 -4.81 -8.44 -8.02
CA ILE A 54 -5.39 -7.52 -9.00
C ILE A 54 -4.82 -7.77 -10.40
N VAL A 55 -3.51 -7.92 -10.54
CA VAL A 55 -2.85 -8.24 -11.83
C VAL A 55 -3.40 -9.55 -12.41
N ASN A 56 -3.63 -10.56 -11.57
CA ASN A 56 -4.23 -11.83 -12.00
C ASN A 56 -5.65 -11.66 -12.54
N GLN A 57 -6.44 -10.77 -11.96
CA GLN A 57 -7.82 -10.53 -12.36
C GLN A 57 -7.94 -9.67 -13.63
N ILE A 58 -6.95 -8.82 -13.91
CA ILE A 58 -6.99 -7.87 -15.05
C ILE A 58 -6.24 -8.37 -16.28
N ALA A 59 -5.38 -9.39 -16.15
CA ALA A 59 -4.62 -9.95 -17.27
C ALA A 59 -5.54 -10.38 -18.43
N GLY A 60 -5.15 -10.05 -19.67
CA GLY A 60 -5.94 -10.32 -20.88
C GLY A 60 -7.20 -9.47 -21.07
N LYS A 61 -7.64 -8.71 -20.07
CA LYS A 61 -8.87 -7.89 -20.14
C LYS A 61 -8.66 -6.58 -20.89
N LYS A 62 -9.75 -6.00 -21.38
CA LYS A 62 -9.76 -4.67 -22.02
C LYS A 62 -9.37 -3.60 -21.01
N TYR A 63 -8.51 -2.67 -21.42
CA TYR A 63 -8.08 -1.55 -20.57
C TYR A 63 -9.27 -0.77 -20.00
N SER A 64 -10.32 -0.51 -20.80
CA SER A 64 -11.51 0.20 -20.36
C SER A 64 -12.20 -0.49 -19.18
N LEU A 65 -12.44 -1.81 -19.28
CA LEU A 65 -13.06 -2.59 -18.20
C LEU A 65 -12.20 -2.59 -16.94
N VAL A 66 -10.89 -2.74 -17.09
CA VAL A 66 -9.94 -2.70 -15.98
C VAL A 66 -9.94 -1.33 -15.31
N SER A 67 -9.95 -0.26 -16.10
CA SER A 67 -9.96 1.10 -15.59
C SER A 67 -11.24 1.41 -14.80
N SER A 68 -12.40 0.91 -15.26
CA SER A 68 -13.65 1.04 -14.52
C SER A 68 -13.63 0.23 -13.24
N TYR A 69 -13.15 -1.01 -13.28
CA TYR A 69 -13.00 -1.86 -12.10
C TYR A 69 -12.10 -1.22 -11.03
N LEU A 70 -10.91 -0.74 -11.39
CA LEU A 70 -9.98 -0.15 -10.42
C LEU A 70 -10.52 1.11 -9.75
N LYS A 71 -11.41 1.86 -10.41
CA LYS A 71 -12.11 3.01 -9.80
C LYS A 71 -13.17 2.60 -8.77
N THR A 72 -13.65 1.35 -8.83
CA THR A 72 -14.61 0.81 -7.86
C THR A 72 -13.93 0.10 -6.69
N VAL A 73 -12.62 -0.18 -6.79
CA VAL A 73 -11.88 -0.79 -5.69
C VAL A 73 -11.74 0.25 -4.58
N GLU A 74 -12.16 -0.14 -3.38
CA GLU A 74 -12.08 0.71 -2.20
C GLU A 74 -10.65 1.19 -1.97
N ASN A 75 -10.52 2.44 -1.54
CA ASN A 75 -9.25 3.11 -1.26
C ASN A 75 -8.31 3.29 -2.46
N VAL A 76 -8.75 3.06 -3.71
CA VAL A 76 -7.98 3.45 -4.91
C VAL A 76 -8.23 4.92 -5.24
N ALA A 77 -7.21 5.76 -5.03
CA ALA A 77 -7.23 7.17 -5.43
C ALA A 77 -6.80 7.36 -6.89
N GLY A 78 -5.94 6.48 -7.39
CA GLY A 78 -5.45 6.51 -8.75
C GLY A 78 -4.68 5.26 -9.13
N PHE A 79 -4.44 5.07 -10.42
CA PHE A 79 -3.66 3.93 -10.89
C PHE A 79 -2.92 4.26 -12.19
N LYS A 80 -1.80 3.57 -12.41
CA LYS A 80 -1.04 3.58 -13.65
C LYS A 80 -0.77 2.13 -14.05
N ILE A 81 -1.23 1.75 -15.23
CA ILE A 81 -0.98 0.44 -15.84
C ILE A 81 0.04 0.64 -16.96
N THR A 82 1.10 -0.16 -16.95
CA THR A 82 2.12 -0.17 -18.01
C THR A 82 2.19 -1.56 -18.63
N LYS A 83 2.22 -1.62 -19.97
CA LYS A 83 2.38 -2.85 -20.75
C LYS A 83 3.84 -2.95 -21.19
N ASN A 84 4.59 -3.92 -20.66
CA ASN A 84 6.06 -3.96 -20.83
C ASN A 84 6.52 -4.67 -22.11
N LYS A 85 5.76 -5.66 -22.59
CA LYS A 85 6.06 -6.41 -23.82
C LYS A 85 4.75 -6.68 -24.56
N VAL A 86 4.40 -5.78 -25.47
CA VAL A 86 3.18 -5.84 -26.30
C VAL A 86 3.60 -5.95 -27.76
N LEU A 87 3.06 -6.94 -28.48
CA LEU A 87 3.19 -7.01 -29.92
C LEU A 87 2.40 -5.86 -30.57
N PRO A 88 2.85 -5.33 -31.73
CA PRO A 88 2.23 -4.18 -32.39
C PRO A 88 0.77 -4.37 -32.82
N PHE A 89 0.25 -5.60 -32.79
CA PHE A 89 -1.12 -5.95 -33.16
C PHE A 89 -2.02 -6.29 -31.96
N ILE A 90 -1.52 -6.21 -30.73
CA ILE A 90 -2.33 -6.45 -29.54
C ILE A 90 -3.16 -5.19 -29.32
N GLY A 91 -4.47 -5.31 -29.56
CA GLY A 91 -5.44 -4.23 -29.41
C GLY A 91 -5.55 -3.66 -27.99
N ASN A 92 -6.68 -3.03 -27.67
CA ASN A 92 -6.92 -2.34 -26.39
C ASN A 92 -6.92 -3.24 -25.13
N ASN A 93 -6.53 -4.51 -25.25
CA ASN A 93 -6.40 -5.45 -24.16
C ASN A 93 -5.05 -5.31 -23.44
N LEU A 94 -5.03 -5.74 -22.18
CA LEU A 94 -3.80 -5.97 -21.43
C LEU A 94 -3.18 -7.31 -21.87
N PRO A 95 -1.86 -7.48 -21.77
CA PRO A 95 -1.20 -8.76 -21.99
C PRO A 95 -1.83 -9.89 -21.15
N ALA A 96 -1.93 -11.09 -21.72
CA ALA A 96 -2.33 -12.27 -20.94
C ALA A 96 -1.22 -12.72 -19.97
N ASN A 97 0.05 -12.53 -20.35
CA ASN A 97 1.17 -12.78 -19.46
C ASN A 97 1.29 -11.65 -18.43
N ARG A 98 1.04 -11.98 -17.16
CA ARG A 98 1.08 -11.08 -15.99
C ARG A 98 2.42 -10.37 -15.82
N GLN A 99 3.53 -11.02 -16.16
CA GLN A 99 4.87 -10.42 -16.09
C GLN A 99 5.03 -9.21 -17.03
N ASN A 100 4.14 -9.10 -18.04
CA ASN A 100 4.12 -7.98 -18.97
C ASN A 100 3.19 -6.85 -18.53
N ILE A 101 2.64 -6.90 -17.31
CA ILE A 101 1.80 -5.86 -16.72
C ILE A 101 2.49 -5.33 -15.46
N THR A 102 2.74 -4.02 -15.44
CA THR A 102 3.09 -3.32 -14.20
C THR A 102 1.90 -2.49 -13.75
N LEU A 103 1.41 -2.74 -12.54
CA LEU A 103 0.34 -1.97 -11.91
C LEU A 103 0.90 -1.14 -10.75
N ASN A 104 0.76 0.17 -10.84
CA ASN A 104 0.97 1.09 -9.74
C ASN A 104 -0.38 1.62 -9.29
N VAL A 105 -0.64 1.56 -7.99
CA VAL A 105 -1.87 2.07 -7.38
C VAL A 105 -1.48 3.12 -6.36
N LEU A 106 -2.18 4.25 -6.42
CA LEU A 106 -2.19 5.28 -5.39
C LEU A 106 -3.41 5.03 -4.51
N THR A 107 -3.20 4.91 -3.21
CA THR A 107 -4.28 4.73 -2.24
C THR A 107 -4.48 5.99 -1.40
N TYR A 108 -5.70 6.16 -0.86
CA TYR A 108 -5.98 7.16 0.17
C TYR A 108 -5.40 6.74 1.52
#